data_AF-A0A9N9TGL2-F1
#
_entry.id   AF-A0A9N9TGL2-F1
#
_cell.length_a   1.000
_cell.length_b   1.000
_cell.length_c   1.000
_cell.angle_alpha   90.00
_cell.angle_beta   90.00
_cell.angle_gamma   90.00
#
_symmetry.space_group_name_H-M   'P 1'
#
loop_
_entity.id
_entity.type
_entity.pdbx_description
1 polymer ?
#
loop_
_entity_poly.entity_id
_entity_poly.type
_entity_poly.pdbx_seq_one_letter_code
_entity_poly.pdbx_strand_id
1 'polypeptide(L)'
;MGFYPKKRSQKHRGKVKAFPKDDPSKPVHLTAFIGYKAGMTHVVREADRSGSKINKKEIVEAGTILETPLMETDPPQDFSYEDNSSLSD
;
A
#
# COMPACT_ATOMS: atom_id res chain seq x y z
N MET A 1 -5.81 17.57 14.64
CA MET A 1 -4.42 17.91 14.27
C MET A 1 -3.67 16.85 13.42
N GLY A 2 -4.26 15.70 13.03
CA GLY A 2 -3.49 14.54 12.51
C GLY A 2 -2.71 14.67 11.20
N PHE A 3 -2.90 15.73 10.41
CA PHE A 3 -2.19 15.98 9.14
C PHE A 3 -1.41 17.31 9.14
N TYR A 4 -1.20 17.90 10.33
CA TYR A 4 -0.30 19.05 10.47
C TYR A 4 1.14 18.58 10.66
N PRO A 5 2.13 19.32 10.14
CA PRO A 5 2.02 20.57 9.37
C PRO A 5 1.68 20.34 7.89
N LYS A 6 0.83 21.21 7.32
CA LYS A 6 0.46 21.21 5.89
C LYS A 6 1.56 21.83 5.02
N LYS A 7 2.73 21.17 4.96
CA LYS A 7 3.89 21.56 4.14
C LYS A 7 4.12 20.57 3.00
N ARG A 8 4.85 20.99 1.97
CA ARG A 8 5.28 20.10 0.87
C ARG A 8 6.06 18.91 1.45
N SER A 9 5.81 17.70 0.94
CA SER A 9 6.59 16.53 1.31
C SER A 9 8.06 16.74 0.93
N GLN A 10 8.98 16.31 1.80
CA GLN A 10 10.42 16.33 1.49
C GLN A 10 10.81 15.29 0.46
N LYS A 11 10.05 14.20 0.35
CA LYS A 11 10.29 13.10 -0.60
C LYS A 11 9.31 13.20 -1.75
N HIS A 12 9.82 12.97 -2.96
CA HIS A 12 9.02 12.86 -4.18
C HIS A 12 8.19 11.58 -4.22
N ARG A 13 8.72 10.48 -3.66
CA ARG A 13 8.04 9.18 -3.55
C ARG A 13 7.56 8.97 -2.12
N GLY A 14 6.43 8.28 -1.96
CA GLY A 14 5.93 7.89 -0.65
C GLY A 14 6.93 7.00 0.08
N LYS A 15 7.15 7.25 1.38
CA LYS A 15 7.94 6.37 2.26
C LYS A 15 6.98 5.47 3.04
N VAL A 16 7.18 4.16 2.99
CA VAL A 16 6.50 3.22 3.90
C VAL A 16 6.99 3.51 5.33
N LYS A 17 6.08 3.89 6.22
CA LYS A 17 6.41 4.22 7.62
C LYS A 17 6.32 3.01 8.54
N ALA A 18 5.45 2.05 8.21
CA ALA A 18 5.26 0.81 8.94
C ALA A 18 4.94 -0.28 7.93
N PHE A 19 5.71 -1.37 7.98
CA PHE A 19 5.42 -2.58 7.23
C PHE A 19 4.39 -3.45 7.99
N PRO A 20 3.71 -4.40 7.33
CA PRO A 20 2.91 -5.41 8.01
C PRO A 20 3.73 -6.12 9.09
N LYS A 21 3.08 -6.52 10.19
CA LYS A 21 3.74 -7.34 11.21
C LYS A 21 4.09 -8.71 10.64
N ASP A 22 5.25 -9.22 11.01
CA ASP A 22 5.71 -10.52 10.57
C ASP A 22 4.89 -11.67 11.19
N ASP A 23 4.69 -12.73 10.41
CA ASP A 23 4.02 -13.96 10.80
C ASP A 23 4.87 -15.15 10.33
N PRO A 24 5.66 -15.77 11.23
CA PRO A 24 6.60 -16.84 10.89
C PRO A 24 5.94 -18.09 10.29
N SER A 25 4.61 -18.23 10.41
CA SER A 25 3.89 -19.37 9.84
C SER A 25 3.71 -19.28 8.32
N LYS A 26 3.85 -18.07 7.75
CA LYS A 26 3.64 -17.82 6.32
C LYS A 26 4.95 -17.92 5.56
N PRO A 27 4.91 -18.33 4.27
CA PRO A 27 6.10 -18.32 3.43
C PRO A 27 6.60 -16.88 3.21
N VAL A 28 7.91 -16.77 2.94
CA VAL A 28 8.58 -15.50 2.64
C VAL A 28 7.91 -14.83 1.45
N HIS A 29 7.56 -13.55 1.59
CA HIS A 29 6.94 -12.75 0.54
C HIS A 29 7.35 -11.27 0.66
N LEU A 30 7.42 -10.57 -0.48
CA LEU A 30 7.65 -9.13 -0.50
C LEU A 30 6.37 -8.39 -0.12
N THR A 31 6.49 -7.35 0.71
CA THR A 31 5.33 -6.61 1.25
C THR A 31 5.12 -5.24 0.59
N ALA A 32 5.96 -4.86 -0.36
CA ALA A 32 5.86 -3.57 -1.05
C ALA A 32 6.35 -3.67 -2.50
N PHE A 33 5.80 -2.81 -3.36
CA PHE A 33 6.22 -2.64 -4.75
C PHE A 33 6.14 -1.17 -5.17
N ILE A 34 6.77 -0.84 -6.29
CA ILE A 34 6.69 0.48 -6.91
C ILE A 34 5.73 0.43 -8.08
N GLY A 35 4.87 1.44 -8.17
CA GLY A 35 4.05 1.70 -9.35
C GLY A 35 3.96 3.19 -9.68
N TYR A 36 3.62 3.47 -10.93
CA TYR A 36 3.42 4.81 -11.49
C TYR A 36 1.98 4.95 -11.95
N LYS A 37 1.35 6.10 -11.67
CA LYS A 37 -0.04 6.33 -12.08
C LYS A 37 -0.10 6.56 -13.60
N ALA A 38 -0.65 5.59 -14.32
CA ALA A 38 -0.79 5.65 -15.79
C ALA A 38 -2.11 6.32 -16.21
N GLY A 39 -3.18 6.14 -15.44
CA GLY A 39 -4.48 6.73 -15.77
C GLY A 39 -5.62 6.23 -14.88
N MET A 40 -6.84 6.53 -15.29
CA MET A 40 -8.06 6.09 -14.63
C MET A 40 -9.12 5.78 -15.68
N THR A 41 -9.80 4.65 -15.52
CA THR A 41 -10.91 4.20 -16.38
C THR A 41 -12.09 3.79 -15.50
N HIS A 42 -13.18 3.36 -16.13
CA HIS A 42 -14.28 2.71 -15.43
C HIS A 42 -14.38 1.25 -15.89
N VAL A 43 -14.72 0.37 -14.96
CA VAL A 43 -14.93 -1.06 -15.23
C VAL A 43 -16.36 -1.40 -14.91
N VAL A 44 -17.02 -2.11 -15.81
CA VAL A 44 -18.31 -2.73 -15.56
C VAL A 44 -18.05 -4.09 -14.93
N ARG A 45 -18.62 -4.34 -13.76
CA ARG A 45 -18.59 -5.67 -13.12
C ARG A 45 -19.93 -6.00 -12.50
N GLU A 46 -20.20 -7.28 -12.36
CA GLU A 46 -21.34 -7.75 -11.57
C GLU A 46 -21.03 -7.61 -10.07
N ALA A 47 -21.97 -7.01 -9.32
CA ALA A 47 -21.82 -6.87 -7.88
C ALA A 47 -22.26 -8.16 -7.16
N ASP A 48 -21.34 -8.80 -6.45
CA ASP A 48 -21.65 -9.85 -5.48
C ASP A 48 -21.66 -9.28 -4.05
N ARG A 49 -22.82 -8.78 -3.64
CA ARG A 49 -23.03 -8.16 -2.32
C ARG A 49 -24.41 -8.58 -1.81
N SER A 50 -24.47 -9.76 -1.20
CA SER A 50 -25.70 -10.33 -0.63
C SER A 50 -26.41 -9.33 0.29
N GLY A 51 -27.72 -9.17 0.14
CA GLY A 51 -28.53 -8.24 0.93
C GLY A 51 -28.55 -6.79 0.41
N SER A 52 -27.76 -6.46 -0.62
CA SER A 52 -27.82 -5.14 -1.26
C SER A 52 -28.81 -5.11 -2.44
N LYS A 53 -29.43 -3.96 -2.70
CA LYS A 53 -30.32 -3.75 -3.87
C LYS A 53 -29.61 -3.85 -5.23
N ILE A 54 -28.28 -3.83 -5.20
CA ILE A 54 -27.38 -3.90 -6.34
C ILE A 54 -26.82 -5.31 -6.56
N ASN A 55 -27.20 -6.29 -5.73
CA ASN A 55 -26.71 -7.66 -5.86
C ASN A 55 -27.10 -8.26 -7.22
N LYS A 56 -26.15 -8.94 -7.87
CA LYS A 56 -26.31 -9.55 -9.21
C LYS A 56 -26.72 -8.55 -10.31
N LYS A 57 -26.31 -7.30 -10.16
CA LYS A 57 -26.48 -6.25 -11.18
C LYS A 57 -25.13 -5.74 -11.62
N GLU A 58 -25.08 -5.26 -12.86
CA GLU A 58 -23.93 -4.56 -13.39
C GLU A 58 -23.78 -3.20 -12.69
N ILE A 59 -22.56 -2.95 -12.21
CA ILE A 59 -22.16 -1.68 -11.61
C ILE A 59 -20.93 -1.14 -12.34
N VAL A 60 -20.89 0.18 -12.46
CA VAL A 60 -19.73 0.90 -12.99
C VAL A 60 -18.89 1.38 -11.82
N GLU A 61 -17.67 0.87 -11.71
CA GLU A 61 -16.71 1.30 -10.69
C GLU A 61 -15.48 1.97 -11.33
N ALA A 62 -15.00 3.04 -10.71
CA ALA A 62 -13.79 3.72 -11.15
C ALA A 62 -12.55 2.90 -10.77
N GLY A 63 -11.69 2.63 -11.74
CA GLY A 63 -10.42 1.92 -11.57
C GLY A 63 -9.23 2.81 -11.91
N THR A 64 -8.25 2.90 -11.02
CA THR A 64 -6.96 3.55 -11.32
C THR A 64 -5.98 2.51 -11.86
N ILE A 65 -5.36 2.80 -13.00
CA ILE A 65 -4.36 1.94 -13.62
C ILE A 65 -2.98 2.39 -13.13
N LEU A 66 -2.24 1.45 -12.54
CA LEU A 66 -0.86 1.62 -12.13
C LEU A 66 0.04 0.82 -13.06
N GLU A 67 1.02 1.48 -13.68
CA GLU A 67 2.11 0.80 -14.39
C GLU A 67 3.15 0.38 -13.36
N THR A 68 3.52 -0.90 -13.35
CA THR A 68 4.47 -1.48 -12.41
C THR A 68 5.57 -2.20 -13.19
N PRO A 69 6.67 -1.51 -13.54
CA PRO A 69 7.79 -2.16 -14.19
C PRO A 69 8.41 -3.22 -13.27
N LEU A 70 9.03 -4.24 -13.86
CA LEU A 70 9.74 -5.27 -13.09
C LEU A 70 10.86 -4.62 -12.27
N MET A 71 10.90 -4.91 -10.98
CA MET A 71 11.93 -4.41 -10.08
C MET A 71 13.05 -5.43 -9.95
N GLU A 72 14.29 -4.95 -10.02
CA GLU A 72 15.45 -5.70 -9.56
C GLU A 72 15.46 -5.71 -8.03
N THR A 73 15.79 -6.86 -7.43
CA THR A 73 15.81 -7.01 -5.98
C THR A 73 17.17 -6.60 -5.43
N ASP A 74 17.19 -5.58 -4.58
CA ASP A 74 18.36 -5.25 -3.78
C ASP A 74 18.66 -6.39 -2.77
N PRO A 75 19.94 -6.54 -2.33
CA PRO A 75 20.28 -7.50 -1.29
C PRO A 75 19.50 -7.22 0.01
N PRO A 76 19.18 -8.27 0.80
CA PRO A 76 18.46 -8.11 2.06
C PRO A 76 19.19 -7.15 2.99
N GLN A 77 18.46 -6.20 3.57
CA GLN A 77 18.95 -5.35 4.66
C GLN A 77 18.33 -5.82 5.97
N ASP A 78 19.17 -6.29 6.89
CA ASP A 78 18.75 -6.69 8.22
C ASP A 78 18.67 -5.46 9.12
N PHE A 79 17.52 -5.26 9.77
CA PHE A 79 17.35 -4.24 10.80
C PHE A 79 17.49 -4.88 12.18
N SER A 80 18.51 -4.47 12.94
CA SER A 80 18.59 -4.82 14.37
C SER A 80 17.60 -3.97 15.18
N TYR A 81 17.04 -4.56 16.23
CA TYR A 81 16.20 -3.83 17.17
C TYR A 81 17.07 -3.23 18.26
N GLU A 82 17.30 -1.93 18.22
CA GLU A 82 18.03 -1.21 19.28
C GLU A 82 17.02 -0.64 20.30
N ASP A 83 17.18 -1.03 21.56
CA ASP A 83 16.35 -0.54 22.66
C ASP A 83 16.77 0.90 23.04
N ASN A 84 16.00 1.89 22.57
CA ASN A 84 16.25 3.31 22.83
C ASN A 84 15.48 3.84 24.05
N SER A 85 15.07 2.96 24.96
CA SER A 85 14.30 3.31 26.17
C SER A 85 15.04 4.21 27.16
N SER A 86 16.35 4.41 27.02
CA SER A 86 17.16 5.25 27.91
C SER A 86 17.26 6.74 27.50
N LEU A 87 16.54 7.18 26.47
CA LEU A 87 16.62 8.55 25.93
C LEU A 87 15.43 9.45 26.33
N SER A 88 14.69 9.08 27.38
CA SER A 88 13.69 9.97 28.01
C SER A 88 14.28 10.65 29.25
N ASP A 89 15.12 11.66 29.02
CA ASP A 89 15.35 12.77 29.96
C ASP A 89 14.66 14.03 29.44
#